data_AF-A0A8J4VVR5-F1
#
_entry.id   AF-A0A8J4VVR5-F1
#
_cell.length_a   1.000
_cell.length_b   1.000
_cell.length_c   1.000
_cell.angle_alpha   90.00
_cell.angle_beta   90.00
_cell.angle_gamma   90.00
#
_symmetry.space_group_name_H-M   'P 1'
#
loop_
_entity.id
_entity.type
_entity.pdbx_description
1 polymer ?
#
loop_
_entity_poly.entity_id
_entity_poly.type
_entity_poly.pdbx_seq_one_letter_code
_entity_poly.pdbx_strand_id
1 'polypeptide(L)'
;MEVFSKGVHRTLVPLDSHMENISGVELVESASSYRKLTQMDLLRFLKEHESDIEGIISRPLSELGAVTENVYAITDRTKVIEAIKFMRATMLNAVPIVTASNAHEEGHKQLINGRGRKLIGTFSATDLRGSLLATLQSWCL
;
A
#
# COMPACT_ATOMS: atom_id res chain seq x y z
N MET A 1 -11.16 -14.39 7.41
CA MET A 1 -10.52 -13.14 6.92
C MET A 1 -9.00 -13.12 7.06
N GLU A 2 -8.41 -13.98 7.89
CA GLU A 2 -6.96 -14.04 8.15
C GLU A 2 -6.06 -14.19 6.90
N VAL A 3 -6.57 -14.85 5.85
CA VAL A 3 -5.84 -15.02 4.59
C VAL A 3 -5.57 -13.67 3.90
N PHE A 4 -6.58 -12.80 3.80
CA PHE A 4 -6.44 -11.48 3.18
C PHE A 4 -5.57 -10.53 4.02
N SER A 5 -5.60 -10.66 5.36
CA SER A 5 -4.74 -9.85 6.24
C SER A 5 -3.26 -10.21 6.16
N LYS A 6 -2.91 -11.36 5.56
CA LYS A 6 -1.53 -11.78 5.26
C LYS A 6 -1.05 -11.36 3.87
N GLY A 7 -1.78 -10.48 3.18
CA GLY A 7 -1.41 -9.99 1.84
C GLY A 7 -1.79 -10.94 0.70
N VAL A 8 -2.60 -11.98 0.97
CA VAL A 8 -3.13 -12.85 -0.09
C VAL A 8 -4.21 -12.10 -0.85
N HIS A 9 -4.01 -11.83 -2.14
CA HIS A 9 -4.96 -11.05 -2.95
C HIS A 9 -6.18 -11.83 -3.46
N ARG A 10 -6.08 -13.17 -3.46
CA ARG A 10 -7.08 -14.10 -4.00
C ARG A 10 -7.11 -15.39 -3.21
N THR A 11 -8.28 -15.90 -2.87
CA THR A 11 -8.44 -17.20 -2.20
C THR A 11 -9.51 -18.02 -2.91
N LEU A 12 -9.35 -19.34 -2.93
CA LEU A 12 -10.41 -20.26 -3.35
C LEU A 12 -11.21 -20.63 -2.11
N VAL A 13 -12.54 -20.54 -2.20
CA VAL A 13 -13.47 -20.94 -1.14
C VAL A 13 -14.33 -22.07 -1.67
N PRO A 14 -14.37 -23.24 -1.02
CA PRO A 14 -15.20 -24.36 -1.46
C PRO A 14 -16.68 -23.99 -1.42
N LEU A 15 -17.44 -24.40 -2.44
CA LEU A 15 -18.89 -24.15 -2.53
C LEU A 15 -19.71 -25.27 -1.88
N ASP A 16 -19.24 -26.51 -2.02
CA ASP A 16 -19.93 -27.71 -1.56
C ASP A 16 -19.33 -28.16 -0.22
N SER A 17 -19.55 -27.38 0.83
CA SER A 17 -19.20 -27.82 2.19
C SER A 17 -20.44 -28.42 2.86
N HIS A 18 -20.64 -29.73 2.70
CA HIS A 18 -21.44 -30.51 3.65
C HIS A 18 -20.66 -30.59 4.97
N MET A 19 -20.62 -29.48 5.71
CA MET A 19 -19.83 -29.37 6.93
C MET A 19 -20.67 -28.70 8.02
N GLU A 20 -21.71 -29.40 8.46
CA GLU A 20 -22.23 -29.22 9.81
C GLU A 20 -21.07 -29.52 10.78
N ASN A 21 -20.45 -28.49 11.36
CA ASN A 21 -19.58 -28.55 12.55
C ASN A 21 -18.08 -28.89 12.44
N ILE A 22 -17.30 -28.45 11.44
CA ILE A 22 -15.83 -28.56 11.56
C ILE A 22 -15.11 -27.25 11.20
N SER A 23 -14.48 -26.63 12.19
CA SER A 23 -13.62 -25.45 12.03
C SER A 23 -12.15 -25.89 11.89
N GLY A 24 -11.53 -25.62 10.74
CA GLY A 24 -10.10 -25.87 10.52
C GLY A 24 -9.66 -25.70 9.07
N VAL A 25 -8.39 -25.34 8.87
CA VAL A 25 -7.75 -25.11 7.55
C VAL A 25 -7.45 -26.43 6.80
N GLU A 26 -7.56 -27.57 7.47
CA GLU A 26 -7.21 -28.89 6.91
C GLU A 26 -8.31 -29.55 6.05
N LEU A 27 -9.50 -28.97 5.95
CA LEU A 27 -10.61 -29.53 5.18
C LEU A 27 -10.91 -28.68 3.94
N VAL A 28 -10.09 -28.85 2.90
CA VAL A 28 -10.34 -28.16 1.63
C VAL A 28 -10.15 -29.07 0.40
N GLU A 29 -9.49 -30.22 0.46
CA GLU A 29 -9.18 -31.01 -0.76
C GLU A 29 -10.35 -31.85 -1.32
N SER A 30 -11.48 -31.96 -0.62
CA SER A 30 -12.61 -32.83 -1.02
C SER A 30 -13.78 -32.10 -1.66
N ALA A 31 -13.70 -30.79 -1.89
CA ALA A 31 -14.82 -30.03 -2.47
C ALA A 31 -14.92 -30.26 -3.98
N SER A 32 -16.14 -30.52 -4.48
CA SER A 32 -16.40 -30.68 -5.92
C SER A 32 -16.30 -29.38 -6.70
N SER A 33 -16.39 -28.23 -6.04
CA SER A 33 -16.26 -26.93 -6.68
C SER A 33 -15.79 -25.82 -5.72
N TYR A 34 -15.15 -24.80 -6.29
CA TYR A 34 -14.63 -23.64 -5.56
C TYR A 34 -15.04 -22.33 -6.23
N ARG A 35 -15.27 -21.31 -5.41
CA ARG A 35 -15.41 -19.92 -5.84
C ARG A 35 -14.13 -19.16 -5.52
N LYS A 36 -13.61 -18.45 -6.52
CA LYS A 36 -12.53 -17.49 -6.32
C LYS A 36 -13.09 -16.23 -5.65
N LEU A 37 -12.51 -15.86 -4.52
CA LEU A 37 -12.71 -14.56 -3.89
C LEU A 37 -11.45 -13.71 -4.05
N THR A 38 -11.66 -12.43 -4.26
CA THR A 38 -10.61 -11.41 -4.39
C THR A 38 -10.82 -10.31 -3.37
N GLN A 39 -9.80 -9.47 -3.17
CA GLN A 39 -9.96 -8.24 -2.38
C GLN A 39 -11.05 -7.32 -2.94
N MET A 40 -11.29 -7.33 -4.26
CA MET A 40 -12.34 -6.52 -4.87
C MET A 40 -13.74 -7.02 -4.51
N ASP A 41 -13.93 -8.34 -4.35
CA ASP A 41 -15.20 -8.90 -3.90
C ASP A 41 -15.50 -8.48 -2.46
N LEU A 42 -14.47 -8.40 -1.60
CA LEU A 42 -14.61 -7.86 -0.25
C LEU A 42 -15.00 -6.37 -0.26
N LEU A 43 -14.35 -5.55 -1.10
CA LEU A 43 -14.71 -4.13 -1.22
C LEU A 43 -16.14 -3.94 -1.73
N ARG A 44 -16.57 -4.77 -2.69
CA ARG A 44 -17.96 -4.77 -3.17
C ARG A 44 -18.92 -5.11 -2.04
N PHE A 45 -18.65 -6.18 -1.29
CA PHE A 45 -19.47 -6.57 -0.14
C PHE A 45 -19.59 -5.44 0.89
N LEU A 46 -18.47 -4.80 1.26
CA LEU A 46 -18.47 -3.69 2.22
C LEU A 46 -19.29 -2.50 1.72
N LYS A 47 -19.22 -2.21 0.41
CA LYS A 47 -20.02 -1.16 -0.21
C LYS A 47 -21.52 -1.48 -0.25
N GLU A 48 -21.88 -2.75 -0.48
CA GLU A 48 -23.29 -3.18 -0.44
C GLU A 48 -23.88 -3.10 0.97
N HIS A 49 -23.04 -3.19 2.01
CA HIS A 49 -23.42 -3.12 3.42
C HIS A 49 -22.95 -1.80 4.06
N GLU A 50 -22.91 -0.72 3.28
CA GLU A 50 -22.40 0.59 3.70
C GLU A 50 -23.09 1.11 4.98
N SER A 51 -24.40 0.93 5.08
CA SER A 51 -25.22 1.33 6.24
C SER A 51 -24.76 0.66 7.54
N ASP A 52 -24.31 -0.60 7.46
CA ASP A 52 -23.91 -1.38 8.64
C ASP A 52 -22.55 -0.94 9.17
N ILE A 53 -21.74 -0.32 8.31
CA ILE A 53 -20.39 0.18 8.63
C ILE A 53 -20.31 1.71 8.60
N GLU A 54 -21.45 2.42 8.52
CA GLU A 54 -21.52 3.87 8.36
C GLU A 54 -20.69 4.59 9.42
N GLY A 55 -20.78 4.16 10.69
CA GLY A 55 -20.01 4.74 11.78
C GLY A 55 -18.48 4.60 11.65
N ILE A 56 -18.00 3.69 10.80
CA ILE A 56 -16.57 3.50 10.49
C ILE A 56 -16.17 4.36 9.30
N ILE A 57 -16.94 4.31 8.21
CA ILE A 57 -16.58 4.96 6.93
C ILE A 57 -16.91 6.46 6.89
N SER A 58 -17.84 6.93 7.73
CA SER A 58 -18.25 8.34 7.79
C SER A 58 -17.22 9.24 8.49
N ARG A 59 -16.30 8.64 9.26
CA ARG A 59 -15.30 9.39 10.02
C ARG A 59 -14.17 9.86 9.11
N PRO A 60 -13.88 11.18 9.06
CA PRO A 60 -12.77 11.67 8.26
C PRO A 60 -11.44 11.15 8.81
N LEU A 61 -10.46 10.91 7.93
CA LEU A 61 -9.12 10.44 8.33
C LEU A 61 -8.47 11.34 9.40
N SER A 62 -8.80 12.63 9.42
CA SER A 62 -8.32 13.58 10.42
C SER A 62 -8.72 13.23 11.85
N GLU A 63 -9.85 12.57 12.06
CA GLU A 63 -10.31 12.13 13.38
C GLU A 63 -9.72 10.78 13.81
N LEU A 64 -9.11 10.04 12.88
CA LEU A 64 -8.58 8.70 13.14
C LEU A 64 -7.11 8.71 13.60
N GLY A 65 -6.51 9.90 13.77
CA GLY A 65 -5.07 10.03 14.08
C GLY A 65 -4.15 9.55 12.95
N ALA A 66 -4.70 9.27 11.76
CA ALA A 66 -3.97 8.77 10.61
C ALA A 66 -3.28 9.89 9.81
N VAL A 67 -3.60 11.16 10.08
CA VAL A 67 -3.03 12.32 9.40
C VAL A 67 -1.79 12.79 10.14
N THR A 68 -0.61 12.56 9.54
CA THR A 68 0.67 13.02 10.09
C THR A 68 0.97 14.47 9.65
N GLU A 69 1.47 15.30 10.58
CA GLU A 69 1.92 16.67 10.27
C GLU A 69 3.22 16.70 9.46
N ASN A 70 4.15 15.82 9.80
CA ASN A 70 5.44 15.68 9.16
C ASN A 70 5.37 14.60 8.08
N VAL A 71 5.16 15.03 6.83
CA VAL A 71 5.16 14.12 5.67
C VAL A 71 6.52 14.24 4.98
N TYR A 72 7.39 13.25 5.14
CA TYR A 72 8.66 13.22 4.41
C TYR A 72 8.42 12.97 2.93
N ALA A 73 8.77 13.94 2.09
CA ALA A 73 8.54 13.89 0.65
C ALA A 73 9.83 14.18 -0.14
N ILE A 74 9.81 13.77 -1.40
CA ILE A 74 10.80 14.14 -2.42
C ILE A 74 10.15 14.98 -3.50
N THR A 75 10.92 15.76 -4.25
CA THR A 75 10.40 16.53 -5.39
C THR A 75 10.52 15.76 -6.71
N ASP A 76 9.78 16.17 -7.75
CA ASP A 76 9.96 15.72 -9.15
C ASP A 76 11.38 15.85 -9.70
N ARG A 77 12.20 16.72 -9.11
CA ARG A 77 13.62 16.92 -9.48
C ARG A 77 14.57 15.97 -8.73
N THR A 78 14.07 15.16 -7.80
CA THR A 78 14.89 14.24 -7.00
C THR A 78 15.33 13.06 -7.86
N LYS A 79 16.63 12.80 -7.89
CA LYS A 79 17.17 11.61 -8.59
C LYS A 79 16.82 10.34 -7.83
N VAL A 80 16.60 9.24 -8.56
CA VAL A 80 16.26 7.92 -8.00
C VAL A 80 17.27 7.48 -6.92
N ILE A 81 18.58 7.64 -7.18
CA ILE A 81 19.64 7.34 -6.20
C ILE A 81 19.44 8.09 -4.87
N GLU A 82 19.09 9.36 -4.92
CA GLU A 82 18.89 10.17 -3.71
C GLU A 82 17.60 9.76 -3.00
N ALA A 83 16.53 9.48 -3.74
CA ALA A 83 15.30 8.93 -3.17
C ALA A 83 15.55 7.60 -2.43
N ILE A 84 16.32 6.69 -3.03
CA ILE A 84 16.72 5.41 -2.40
C ILE A 84 17.53 5.66 -1.13
N LYS A 85 18.51 6.58 -1.16
CA LYS A 85 19.32 6.93 0.02
C LYS A 85 18.46 7.49 1.14
N PHE A 86 17.51 8.40 0.84
CA PHE A 86 16.63 8.97 1.84
C PHE A 86 15.69 7.94 2.45
N MET A 87 15.06 7.11 1.61
CA MET A 87 14.20 6.02 2.07
C MET A 87 14.95 5.07 3.00
N ARG A 88 16.18 4.68 2.64
CA ARG A 88 17.04 3.84 3.49
C ARG A 88 17.39 4.54 4.81
N ALA A 89 17.81 5.80 4.77
CA ALA A 89 18.22 6.56 5.95
C ALA A 89 17.06 6.81 6.94
N THR A 90 15.83 6.89 6.43
CA THR A 90 14.62 7.15 7.23
C THR A 90 13.77 5.91 7.48
N MET A 91 14.22 4.73 7.03
CA MET A 91 13.48 3.47 7.12
C MET A 91 12.06 3.54 6.54
N LEU A 92 11.89 4.31 5.46
CA LEU A 92 10.61 4.47 4.76
C LEU A 92 10.49 3.50 3.58
N ASN A 93 9.35 2.82 3.47
CA ASN A 93 9.06 1.92 2.34
C ASN A 93 8.54 2.67 1.10
N ALA A 94 8.04 3.89 1.28
CA ALA A 94 7.58 4.76 0.21
C ALA A 94 7.68 6.23 0.63
N VAL A 95 7.85 7.11 -0.36
CA VAL A 95 7.84 8.56 -0.21
C VAL A 95 6.95 9.18 -1.29
N PRO A 96 6.10 10.17 -0.96
CA PRO A 96 5.36 10.94 -1.95
C PRO A 96 6.31 11.80 -2.77
N ILE A 97 5.98 11.94 -4.06
CA ILE A 97 6.62 12.87 -4.99
C ILE A 97 5.73 14.10 -5.09
N VAL A 98 6.29 15.27 -4.79
CA VAL A 98 5.57 16.56 -4.84
C VAL A 98 6.21 17.50 -5.86
N THR A 99 5.47 18.49 -6.34
CA THR A 99 6.02 19.51 -7.23
C THR A 99 7.10 20.33 -6.52
N ALA A 100 8.27 20.52 -7.15
CA ALA A 100 9.29 21.43 -6.66
C ALA A 100 8.79 22.89 -6.64
N SER A 101 9.16 23.67 -5.63
CA SER A 101 8.93 25.12 -5.68
C SER A 101 9.95 25.80 -6.60
N ASN A 102 9.64 27.02 -7.05
CA ASN A 102 10.51 27.82 -7.90
C ASN A 102 11.68 28.46 -7.15
N ALA A 103 11.73 28.35 -5.82
CA ALA A 103 12.87 28.80 -5.04
C ALA A 103 14.07 27.90 -5.37
N HIS A 104 15.16 28.50 -5.84
CA HIS A 104 16.29 27.83 -6.48
C HIS A 104 17.06 26.83 -5.58
N GLU A 105 16.68 26.73 -4.30
CA GLU A 105 17.41 26.00 -3.25
C GLU A 105 16.61 24.92 -2.53
N GLU A 106 15.37 24.60 -2.94
CA GLU A 106 14.63 23.53 -2.26
C GLU A 106 15.13 22.14 -2.64
N GLY A 107 16.11 21.66 -1.86
CA GLY A 107 16.05 20.35 -1.24
C GLY A 107 16.05 19.11 -2.14
N HIS A 108 16.49 19.16 -3.39
CA HIS A 108 16.62 17.95 -4.24
C HIS A 108 17.61 16.91 -3.67
N LYS A 109 18.36 17.28 -2.63
CA LYS A 109 19.33 16.46 -1.90
C LYS A 109 18.91 16.14 -0.46
N GLN A 110 17.66 16.41 -0.07
CA GLN A 110 17.15 16.06 1.25
C GLN A 110 15.65 15.77 1.21
N LEU A 111 15.13 15.15 2.26
CA LEU A 111 13.69 15.08 2.45
C LEU A 111 13.14 16.46 2.80
N ILE A 112 11.98 16.78 2.26
CA ILE A 112 11.23 18.00 2.55
C ILE A 112 9.91 17.65 3.23
N ASN A 113 9.28 18.63 3.88
CA ASN A 113 7.90 18.47 4.33
C ASN A 113 6.96 18.60 3.12
N GLY A 114 6.32 17.49 2.75
CA GLY A 114 5.36 17.38 1.65
C GLY A 114 3.96 17.89 1.99
N ARG A 115 3.66 18.18 3.26
CA ARG A 115 2.33 18.63 3.68
C ARG A 115 1.92 19.90 2.95
N GLY A 116 0.70 19.91 2.40
CA GLY A 116 0.16 21.05 1.65
C GLY A 116 0.77 21.28 0.27
N ARG A 117 1.74 20.48 -0.15
CA ARG A 117 2.33 20.55 -1.49
C ARG A 117 1.50 19.73 -2.48
N LYS A 118 1.57 20.11 -3.76
CA LYS A 118 0.90 19.37 -4.84
C LYS A 118 1.54 17.99 -5.00
N LEU A 119 0.80 16.94 -4.64
CA LEU A 119 1.17 15.56 -4.87
C LEU A 119 1.08 15.24 -6.36
N ILE A 120 2.12 14.61 -6.90
CA ILE A 120 2.21 14.22 -8.32
C ILE A 120 2.50 12.73 -8.51
N GLY A 121 2.95 12.04 -7.46
CA GLY A 121 3.20 10.60 -7.53
C GLY A 121 3.68 10.03 -6.20
N THR A 122 4.09 8.77 -6.23
CA THR A 122 4.72 8.07 -5.10
C THR A 122 5.88 7.26 -5.64
N PHE A 123 6.99 7.24 -4.91
CA PHE A 123 8.12 6.36 -5.16
C PHE A 123 8.26 5.40 -3.97
N SER A 124 8.42 4.11 -4.26
CA SER A 124 8.35 3.04 -3.26
C SER A 124 9.37 1.94 -3.52
N ALA A 125 9.65 1.15 -2.50
CA ALA A 125 10.49 -0.04 -2.63
C ALA A 125 9.92 -1.04 -3.65
N THR A 126 8.61 -1.00 -3.92
CA THR A 126 7.97 -1.88 -4.90
C THR A 126 8.26 -1.49 -6.33
N ASP A 127 8.52 -0.21 -6.59
CA ASP A 127 8.89 0.28 -7.93
C ASP A 127 10.26 -0.23 -8.38
N LEU A 128 11.08 -0.69 -7.42
CA LEU A 128 12.38 -1.31 -7.68
C LEU A 128 12.27 -2.81 -7.93
N ARG A 129 11.12 -3.45 -7.63
CA ARG A 129 10.94 -4.90 -7.85
C ARG A 129 10.96 -5.18 -9.35
N GLY A 130 11.91 -6.02 -9.79
CA GLY A 130 12.12 -6.34 -11.20
C GLY A 130 13.23 -5.54 -11.88
N SER A 131 13.84 -4.58 -11.18
CA SER A 131 15.09 -3.96 -11.66
C SER A 131 16.24 -4.95 -11.59
N LEU A 132 17.11 -4.96 -12.60
CA LEU A 132 18.33 -5.77 -12.59
C LEU A 132 19.22 -5.33 -11.42
N LEU A 133 19.80 -6.30 -10.71
CA LEU A 133 20.69 -6.01 -9.58
C LEU A 133 21.85 -5.10 -10.00
N ALA A 134 22.42 -5.31 -11.19
CA ALA A 134 23.48 -4.47 -11.74
C ALA A 134 23.04 -3.00 -11.89
N THR A 135 21.80 -2.76 -12.32
CA THR A 135 21.22 -1.42 -12.43
C THR A 135 21.08 -0.78 -11.05
N LEU A 136 20.53 -1.52 -10.08
CA LEU A 136 20.40 -1.02 -8.71
C LEU A 136 21.77 -0.72 -8.07
N GLN A 137 22.77 -1.58 -8.30
CA GLN A 137 24.14 -1.37 -7.84
C GLN A 137 24.77 -0.13 -8.48
N SER A 138 24.57 0.10 -9.79
CA SER A 138 25.05 1.30 -10.46
C SER A 138 24.45 2.60 -9.89
N TRP A 139 23.28 2.52 -9.25
CA TRP A 139 22.64 3.63 -8.57
C TRP A 139 22.98 3.71 -7.08
N CYS A 140 23.67 2.73 -6.51
CA CYS A 140 24.01 2.73 -5.08
C CYS A 140 25.51 2.92 -4.81
N LEU A 141 26.34 2.87 -5.85
CA LEU A 141 27.78 3.14 -5.85
C LEU A 141 28.09 4.64 -6.04
#